data_AF-A0A256WM18-F1
#
_entry.id   AF-A0A256WM18-F1
#
_cell.length_a   1.000
_cell.length_b   1.000
_cell.length_c   1.000
_cell.angle_alpha   90.00
_cell.angle_beta   90.00
_cell.angle_gamma   90.00
#
_symmetry.space_group_name_H-M   'P 1'
#
loop_
_entity.id
_entity.type
_entity.pdbx_description
1 polymer ?
#
loop_
_entity_poly.entity_id
_entity_poly.type
_entity_poly.pdbx_seq_one_letter_code
_entity_poly.pdbx_strand_id
1 'polypeptide(L)'
;MAYLYNEVGFEQKSLAVFKYQHMHIPVYQSFCDALNVDPAQVKCINDIPFMPIEFFAQVKCINDIPFMPIEFFKNFKVIDPLMPIQNVFKSSGTTGMNRSQHFIQDISLYEDSFQKAFLHFYGDISDYTVLALLPSYVENGESSLVYMADFLIKASDNP
;
A
#
# COMPACT_ATOMS: atom_id res chain seq x y z
N MET A 1 4.15 -5.08 -19.98
CA MET A 1 3.79 -6.52 -20.03
C MET A 1 3.65 -7.08 -18.61
N ALA A 2 2.44 -7.45 -18.23
CA ALA A 2 2.14 -8.64 -17.41
C ALA A 2 2.66 -8.79 -15.96
N TYR A 3 3.08 -7.72 -15.26
CA TYR A 3 3.65 -7.91 -13.90
C TYR A 3 2.64 -8.27 -12.79
N LEU A 4 1.33 -8.18 -13.06
CA LEU A 4 0.27 -8.62 -12.14
C LEU A 4 -0.54 -9.82 -12.66
N TYR A 5 -0.22 -10.36 -13.85
CA TYR A 5 -0.97 -11.46 -14.48
C TYR A 5 -0.14 -12.74 -14.69
N ASN A 6 1.17 -12.69 -14.47
CA ASN A 6 1.97 -13.91 -14.39
C ASN A 6 2.09 -14.32 -12.93
N GLU A 7 1.38 -15.39 -12.54
CA GLU A 7 1.40 -15.94 -11.17
C GLU A 7 2.84 -16.14 -10.66
N VAL A 8 3.74 -16.60 -11.53
CA VAL A 8 5.17 -16.79 -11.20
C VAL A 8 5.87 -15.47 -10.86
N GLY A 9 5.54 -14.39 -11.57
CA GLY A 9 6.11 -13.07 -11.33
C GLY A 9 5.58 -12.41 -10.06
N PHE A 10 4.31 -12.66 -9.73
CA PHE A 10 3.69 -12.17 -8.50
C PHE A 10 4.26 -12.88 -7.27
N GLU A 11 4.36 -14.22 -7.29
CA GLU A 11 4.89 -14.99 -6.17
C GLU A 11 6.33 -14.61 -5.81
N GLN A 12 7.20 -14.50 -6.81
CA GLN A 12 8.60 -14.10 -6.59
C GLN A 12 8.70 -12.71 -5.96
N LYS A 13 7.88 -11.76 -6.41
CA LYS A 13 7.84 -10.41 -5.83
C LYS A 13 7.29 -10.43 -4.41
N SER A 14 6.24 -11.18 -4.15
CA SER A 14 5.66 -11.33 -2.80
C SER A 14 6.67 -11.89 -1.81
N LEU A 15 7.41 -12.94 -2.19
CA LEU A 15 8.49 -13.50 -1.36
C LEU A 15 9.66 -12.51 -1.17
N ALA A 16 10.01 -11.74 -2.20
CA ALA A 16 11.04 -10.71 -2.09
C ALA A 16 10.62 -9.57 -1.15
N VAL A 17 9.37 -9.11 -1.26
CA VAL A 17 8.78 -8.10 -0.37
C VAL A 17 8.73 -8.63 1.06
N PHE A 18 8.26 -9.85 1.29
CA PHE A 18 8.26 -10.48 2.61
C PHE A 18 9.66 -10.47 3.25
N LYS A 19 10.68 -10.96 2.52
CA LYS A 19 12.06 -11.01 3.01
C LYS A 19 12.59 -9.62 3.36
N TYR A 20 12.34 -8.64 2.48
CA TYR A 20 12.73 -7.25 2.72
C TYR A 20 12.04 -6.69 3.96
N GLN A 21 10.72 -6.84 4.08
CA GLN A 21 9.94 -6.33 5.21
C GLN A 21 10.37 -6.97 6.53
N HIS A 22 10.57 -8.30 6.55
CA HIS A 22 11.04 -9.00 7.74
C HIS A 22 12.44 -8.53 8.17
N MET A 23 13.33 -8.28 7.22
CA MET A 23 14.71 -7.86 7.50
C MET A 23 14.82 -6.39 7.92
N HIS A 24 14.00 -5.52 7.34
CA HIS A 24 14.21 -4.08 7.41
C HIS A 24 13.14 -3.30 8.17
N ILE A 25 11.95 -3.87 8.39
CA ILE A 25 10.84 -3.16 9.05
C ILE A 25 10.64 -3.74 10.46
N PRO A 26 11.09 -3.05 11.53
CA PRO A 26 11.06 -3.61 12.89
C PRO A 26 9.67 -4.02 13.38
N VAL A 27 8.66 -3.23 12.98
CA VAL A 27 7.25 -3.49 13.32
C VAL A 27 6.76 -4.79 12.68
N TYR A 28 7.17 -5.05 11.43
CA TYR A 28 6.82 -6.27 10.71
C TYR A 28 7.60 -7.48 11.23
N GLN A 29 8.87 -7.30 11.60
CA GLN A 29 9.67 -8.31 12.29
C GLN A 29 9.02 -8.73 13.61
N SER A 30 8.68 -7.76 14.48
CA SER A 30 8.02 -8.04 15.76
C SER A 30 6.67 -8.75 15.59
N PHE A 31 5.96 -8.43 14.51
CA PHE A 31 4.73 -9.13 14.13
C PHE A 31 5.01 -10.60 13.75
N CYS A 32 6.01 -10.86 12.92
CA CYS A 32 6.42 -12.22 12.55
C CYS A 32 6.91 -13.03 13.76
N ASP A 33 7.70 -12.41 14.64
CA ASP A 33 8.20 -13.02 15.88
C ASP A 33 7.04 -13.41 16.80
N ALA A 34 6.03 -12.55 16.97
CA ALA A 34 4.85 -12.83 17.79
C ALA A 34 4.02 -14.00 17.24
N LEU A 35 4.08 -14.24 15.92
CA LEU A 35 3.43 -15.38 15.26
C LEU A 35 4.34 -16.63 15.20
N ASN A 36 5.54 -16.58 15.78
CA ASN A 36 6.56 -17.64 15.70
C ASN A 36 6.90 -18.05 14.25
N VAL A 37 6.93 -17.08 13.35
CA VAL A 37 7.26 -17.30 11.93
C VAL A 37 8.77 -17.42 11.80
N ASP A 38 9.25 -18.54 11.26
CA ASP A 38 10.64 -18.68 10.80
C ASP A 38 10.73 -18.27 9.32
N PRO A 39 11.41 -17.15 8.98
CA PRO A 39 11.56 -16.70 7.59
C PRO A 39 12.23 -17.73 6.68
N ALA A 40 13.04 -18.65 7.23
CA ALA A 40 13.67 -19.71 6.45
C ALA A 40 12.66 -20.79 6.00
N GLN A 41 11.50 -20.89 6.65
CA GLN A 41 10.43 -21.81 6.26
C GLN A 41 9.46 -21.20 5.25
N VAL A 42 9.50 -19.89 5.00
CA VAL A 42 8.63 -19.21 4.03
C VAL A 42 9.15 -19.43 2.61
N LYS A 43 8.53 -20.38 1.88
CA LYS A 43 8.99 -20.83 0.55
C LYS A 43 8.02 -20.50 -0.56
N CYS A 44 6.74 -20.35 -0.24
CA CYS A 44 5.70 -19.96 -1.17
C CYS A 44 4.84 -18.84 -0.58
N ILE A 45 4.00 -18.24 -1.41
CA ILE A 45 3.11 -17.14 -0.97
C ILE A 45 2.22 -17.54 0.20
N ASN A 46 1.78 -18.78 0.28
CA ASN A 46 0.90 -19.29 1.34
C ASN A 46 1.61 -19.42 2.71
N ASP A 47 2.95 -19.40 2.72
CA ASP A 47 3.73 -19.47 3.96
C ASP A 47 3.95 -18.08 4.59
N ILE A 48 3.72 -16.99 3.82
CA ILE A 48 3.87 -15.63 4.33
C ILE A 48 2.84 -15.43 5.44
N PRO A 49 3.22 -14.91 6.63
CA PRO A 49 2.27 -14.72 7.71
C PRO A 49 1.22 -13.68 7.33
N PHE A 50 0.02 -14.17 7.06
CA PHE A 50 -1.19 -13.39 6.99
C PHE A 50 -1.85 -13.41 8.36
N MET A 51 -2.44 -12.29 8.80
CA MET A 51 -3.33 -12.36 9.95
C MET A 51 -4.57 -13.16 9.54
N PRO A 52 -4.86 -14.31 10.18
CA PRO A 52 -6.12 -14.97 9.95
C PRO A 52 -7.23 -14.03 10.38
N ILE A 53 -8.23 -13.88 9.52
CA ILE A 53 -9.50 -13.28 9.91
C ILE A 53 -10.15 -14.07 11.05
N GLU A 54 -9.62 -15.20 11.51
CA GLU A 54 -10.11 -15.87 12.71
C GLU A 54 -10.01 -15.00 13.98
N PHE A 55 -9.17 -13.95 14.03
CA PHE A 55 -9.26 -12.93 15.08
C PHE A 55 -10.48 -11.99 14.94
N PHE A 56 -11.19 -12.06 13.81
CA PHE A 56 -12.49 -11.48 13.47
C PHE A 56 -13.39 -12.49 12.71
N ALA A 57 -13.49 -13.73 13.22
CA ALA A 57 -14.43 -14.79 12.87
C ALA A 57 -14.94 -14.92 11.41
N GLN A 58 -14.52 -16.01 10.75
CA GLN A 58 -15.14 -16.71 9.60
C GLN A 58 -14.86 -16.16 8.20
N VAL A 59 -13.92 -16.80 7.50
CA VAL A 59 -13.62 -16.52 6.10
C VAL A 59 -13.19 -17.82 5.39
N LYS A 60 -13.62 -18.02 4.14
CA LYS A 60 -13.64 -19.34 3.46
C LYS A 60 -12.93 -19.36 2.08
N CYS A 61 -12.30 -18.27 1.65
CA CYS A 61 -11.69 -18.14 0.32
C CYS A 61 -10.50 -17.17 0.31
N ILE A 62 -9.62 -17.27 -0.70
CA ILE A 62 -8.45 -16.41 -0.92
C ILE A 62 -8.77 -14.91 -1.12
N ASN A 63 -10.05 -14.54 -1.26
CA ASN A 63 -10.52 -13.16 -1.43
C ASN A 63 -10.75 -12.39 -0.13
N ASP A 64 -10.45 -12.98 1.01
CA ASP A 64 -10.81 -12.47 2.32
C ASP A 64 -9.54 -12.07 3.12
N ILE A 65 -8.74 -11.14 2.60
CA ILE A 65 -7.41 -10.82 3.17
C ILE A 65 -7.47 -9.55 4.02
N PRO A 66 -6.92 -9.51 5.25
CA PRO A 66 -6.39 -8.29 5.82
C PRO A 66 -4.86 -8.32 5.80
N PHE A 67 -4.32 -7.29 5.15
CA PHE A 67 -2.96 -6.80 5.36
C PHE A 67 -2.78 -6.35 6.82
N MET A 68 -1.56 -5.96 7.23
CA MET A 68 -1.29 -5.36 8.54
C MET A 68 -2.43 -4.44 8.98
N PRO A 69 -3.02 -4.61 10.19
CA PRO A 69 -4.17 -3.84 10.60
C PRO A 69 -3.92 -2.35 10.43
N ILE A 70 -4.89 -1.60 9.91
CA ILE A 70 -4.75 -0.14 9.75
C ILE A 70 -4.41 0.57 11.07
N GLU A 71 -4.72 -0.05 12.22
CA GLU A 71 -4.32 0.40 13.55
C GLU A 71 -2.81 0.44 13.76
N PHE A 72 -2.04 -0.43 13.09
CA PHE A 72 -0.59 -0.34 13.12
C PHE A 72 -0.11 0.98 12.54
N PHE A 73 -0.71 1.44 11.44
CA PHE A 73 -0.42 2.75 10.85
C PHE A 73 -0.94 3.93 11.69
N LYS A 74 -1.73 3.69 12.74
CA LYS A 74 -2.07 4.73 13.74
C LYS A 74 -1.03 4.82 14.84
N ASN A 75 -0.49 3.69 15.27
CA ASN A 75 0.31 3.58 16.49
C ASN A 75 1.82 3.39 16.24
N PHE A 76 2.20 2.96 15.05
CA PHE A 76 3.57 2.58 14.70
C PHE A 76 3.98 3.13 13.32
N LYS A 77 5.28 3.38 13.15
CA LYS A 77 5.87 3.70 11.85
C LYS A 77 6.26 2.40 11.15
N VAL A 78 5.53 2.04 10.11
CA VAL A 78 5.81 0.86 9.28
C VAL A 78 6.78 1.27 8.16
N ILE A 79 8.06 1.38 8.50
CA ILE A 79 9.13 1.89 7.61
C ILE A 79 10.44 1.12 7.82
N ASP A 80 11.32 1.19 6.82
CA ASP A 80 12.74 0.89 7.00
C ASP A 80 13.43 2.10 7.66
N PRO A 81 13.96 2.00 8.89
CA PRO A 81 14.56 3.14 9.58
C PRO A 81 15.82 3.69 8.89
N LEU A 82 16.41 2.97 7.93
CA LEU A 82 17.58 3.40 7.17
C LEU A 82 17.21 4.24 5.94
N MET A 83 15.93 4.32 5.56
CA MET A 83 15.48 5.09 4.41
C MET A 83 14.75 6.37 4.82
N PRO A 84 14.94 7.48 4.09
CA PRO A 84 14.23 8.72 4.37
C PRO A 84 12.74 8.58 4.06
N ILE A 85 11.94 9.38 4.75
CA ILE A 85 10.50 9.53 4.46
C ILE A 85 10.38 10.65 3.41
N GLN A 86 9.82 10.32 2.25
CA GLN A 86 9.63 11.28 1.16
C GLN A 86 8.26 11.97 1.26
N ASN A 87 7.23 11.26 1.72
CA ASN A 87 5.90 11.82 1.90
C ASN A 87 5.14 11.14 3.05
N VAL A 88 4.11 11.80 3.59
CA VAL A 88 3.21 11.22 4.60
C VAL A 88 1.77 11.45 4.20
N PHE A 89 1.03 10.36 4.00
CA PHE A 89 -0.41 10.42 3.79
C PHE A 89 -1.17 10.13 5.09
N LYS A 90 -2.35 10.72 5.25
CA LYS A 90 -3.23 10.51 6.40
C LYS A 90 -4.65 10.14 5.96
N SER A 91 -5.27 9.19 6.66
CA SER A 91 -6.69 8.83 6.43
C SER A 91 -7.64 9.99 6.72
N SER A 92 -8.87 10.03 6.19
CA SER A 92 -9.80 11.18 6.33
C SER A 92 -10.11 11.59 7.77
N GLY A 93 -10.10 10.65 8.73
CA GLY A 93 -10.35 10.90 10.15
C GLY A 93 -11.80 11.28 10.44
N THR A 94 -12.39 10.70 11.48
CA THR A 94 -13.64 11.20 12.07
C THR A 94 -13.28 12.08 13.27
N THR A 95 -14.06 13.13 13.53
CA THR A 95 -13.79 14.16 14.54
C THR A 95 -13.34 13.57 15.89
N GLY A 96 -12.17 14.01 16.38
CA GLY A 96 -11.65 13.67 17.71
C GLY A 96 -10.64 12.51 17.80
N MET A 97 -10.26 11.85 16.70
CA MET A 97 -9.32 10.71 16.73
C MET A 97 -7.98 10.97 16.01
N ASN A 98 -6.91 10.30 16.46
CA ASN A 98 -5.63 10.23 15.76
C ASN A 98 -5.82 9.51 14.41
N ARG A 99 -5.47 10.21 13.31
CA ARG A 99 -5.53 9.69 11.94
C ARG A 99 -4.42 8.66 11.73
N SER A 100 -4.71 7.60 10.98
CA SER A 100 -3.63 6.70 10.51
C SER A 100 -2.71 7.46 9.57
N GLN A 101 -1.40 7.17 9.65
CA GLN A 101 -0.36 7.78 8.86
C GLN A 101 0.36 6.73 8.02
N HIS A 102 0.45 6.96 6.72
CA HIS A 102 1.20 6.13 5.80
C HIS A 102 2.46 6.90 5.39
N PHE A 103 3.61 6.44 5.88
CA PHE A 103 4.91 7.03 5.60
C PHE A 103 5.49 6.42 4.32
N ILE A 104 5.59 7.23 3.26
CA ILE A 104 6.06 6.80 1.95
C ILE A 104 7.56 7.08 1.87
N GLN A 105 8.35 6.02 1.67
CA GLN A 105 9.81 6.13 1.56
C GLN A 105 10.30 6.17 0.10
N ASP A 106 9.43 5.84 -0.84
CA ASP A 106 9.65 6.00 -2.28
C ASP A 106 8.33 6.42 -2.94
N ILE A 107 8.21 7.71 -3.26
CA ILE A 107 7.01 8.25 -3.88
C ILE A 107 6.87 7.80 -5.35
N SER A 108 7.98 7.50 -6.02
CA SER A 108 7.97 7.09 -7.41
C SER A 108 7.27 5.75 -7.61
N LEU A 109 7.42 4.81 -6.65
CA LEU A 109 6.66 3.56 -6.65
C LEU A 109 5.16 3.78 -6.52
N TYR A 110 4.74 4.79 -5.76
CA TYR A 110 3.33 5.16 -5.61
C TYR A 110 2.77 5.73 -6.91
N GLU A 111 3.50 6.66 -7.54
CA GLU A 111 3.17 7.24 -8.85
C GLU A 111 3.09 6.18 -9.96
N ASP A 112 4.14 5.37 -10.08
CA ASP A 112 4.23 4.28 -11.05
C ASP A 112 3.06 3.31 -10.93
N SER A 113 2.62 3.01 -9.69
CA SER A 113 1.54 2.07 -9.43
C SER A 113 0.23 2.55 -10.04
N PHE A 114 -0.21 3.78 -9.72
CA PHE A 114 -1.49 4.26 -10.23
C PHE A 114 -1.44 4.66 -11.70
N GLN A 115 -0.28 5.11 -12.22
CA GLN A 115 -0.13 5.37 -13.66
C GLN A 115 -0.26 4.08 -14.46
N LYS A 116 0.46 3.02 -14.08
CA LYS A 116 0.37 1.72 -14.75
C LYS A 116 -1.03 1.12 -14.63
N ALA A 117 -1.69 1.29 -13.49
CA ALA A 117 -3.07 0.86 -13.32
C ALA A 117 -4.01 1.65 -14.25
N PHE A 118 -3.91 2.97 -14.29
CA PHE A 118 -4.73 3.80 -15.17
C PHE A 118 -4.53 3.42 -16.63
N LEU A 119 -3.27 3.33 -17.09
CA LEU A 119 -2.93 2.90 -18.44
C LEU A 119 -3.51 1.54 -18.79
N HIS A 120 -3.51 0.61 -17.84
CA HIS A 120 -4.03 -0.73 -18.05
C HIS A 120 -5.56 -0.77 -18.21
N PHE A 121 -6.29 -0.03 -17.37
CA PHE A 121 -7.75 -0.10 -17.34
C PHE A 121 -8.43 0.89 -18.28
N TYR A 122 -7.81 2.04 -18.51
CA TYR A 122 -8.39 3.17 -19.24
C TYR A 122 -7.59 3.55 -20.49
N GLY A 123 -6.30 3.22 -20.58
CA GLY A 123 -5.44 3.64 -21.70
C GLY A 123 -4.67 4.93 -21.37
N ASP A 124 -4.15 5.61 -22.40
CA ASP A 124 -3.30 6.78 -22.19
C ASP A 124 -4.09 7.90 -21.50
N ILE A 125 -3.54 8.45 -20.42
CA ILE A 125 -4.17 9.51 -19.65
C ILE A 125 -4.34 10.78 -20.49
N SER A 126 -3.50 11.00 -21.51
CA SER A 126 -3.61 12.14 -22.43
C SER A 126 -4.90 12.14 -23.25
N ASP A 127 -5.56 10.98 -23.39
CA ASP A 127 -6.83 10.86 -24.11
C ASP A 127 -8.04 11.32 -23.27
N TYR A 128 -7.80 11.72 -22.02
CA TYR A 128 -8.84 12.08 -21.05
C TYR A 128 -8.73 13.53 -20.58
N THR A 129 -9.88 14.12 -20.24
CA THR A 129 -9.94 15.31 -19.38
C THR A 129 -10.34 14.83 -17.99
N VAL A 130 -9.48 15.04 -16.99
CA VAL A 130 -9.73 14.60 -15.62
C VAL A 130 -10.32 15.74 -14.80
N LEU A 131 -11.54 15.54 -14.29
CA LEU A 131 -12.20 16.50 -13.39
C LEU A 131 -12.42 15.84 -12.02
N ALA A 132 -11.84 16.42 -10.97
CA ALA A 132 -11.93 15.89 -9.60
C ALA A 132 -12.58 16.91 -8.65
N LEU A 133 -13.84 16.69 -8.28
CA LEU A 133 -14.51 17.45 -7.22
C LEU A 133 -14.27 16.77 -5.86
N LEU A 134 -13.16 17.11 -5.22
CA LEU A 134 -12.79 16.52 -3.94
C LEU A 134 -13.13 17.47 -2.77
N PRO A 135 -13.78 16.96 -1.70
CA PRO A 135 -13.99 17.76 -0.50
C PRO A 135 -12.63 18.12 0.13
N SER A 136 -12.47 19.39 0.53
CA SER A 136 -11.29 19.89 1.24
C SER A 136 -9.95 19.80 0.47
N TYR A 137 -9.95 20.04 -0.85
CA TYR A 137 -8.75 20.05 -1.71
C TYR A 137 -7.66 21.03 -1.21
N VAL A 138 -8.06 22.18 -0.67
CA VAL A 138 -7.16 23.26 -0.22
C VAL A 138 -6.52 22.97 1.15
N GLU A 139 -7.13 22.09 1.96
CA GLU A 139 -6.73 21.87 3.35
C GLU A 139 -6.03 20.51 3.58
N ASN A 140 -6.01 19.61 2.58
CA ASN A 140 -5.56 18.22 2.73
C ASN A 140 -4.42 17.81 1.77
N GLY A 141 -3.27 18.51 1.85
CA GLY A 141 -2.02 18.05 1.21
C GLY A 141 -1.54 16.67 1.66
N GLU A 142 -2.15 16.12 2.72
CA GLU A 142 -1.83 14.81 3.29
C GLU A 142 -2.77 13.70 2.78
N SER A 143 -3.66 13.96 1.82
CA SER A 143 -4.55 12.93 1.26
C SER A 143 -3.92 12.27 0.03
N SER A 144 -3.79 10.94 0.07
CA SER A 144 -3.22 10.15 -1.04
C SER A 144 -4.12 10.14 -2.28
N LEU A 145 -5.43 10.30 -2.10
CA LEU A 145 -6.39 10.45 -3.20
C LEU A 145 -6.29 11.81 -3.86
N VAL A 146 -6.17 12.89 -3.07
CA VAL A 146 -5.97 14.24 -3.60
C VAL A 146 -4.67 14.31 -4.39
N TYR A 147 -3.60 13.73 -3.86
CA TYR A 147 -2.31 13.62 -4.53
C TYR A 147 -2.40 12.89 -5.87
N MET A 148 -3.04 11.71 -5.91
CA MET A 148 -3.22 10.94 -7.14
C MET A 148 -4.07 11.70 -8.17
N ALA A 149 -5.17 12.33 -7.75
CA ALA A 149 -6.02 13.10 -8.64
C ALA A 149 -5.28 14.29 -9.25
N ASP A 150 -4.57 15.07 -8.43
CA ASP A 150 -3.74 16.19 -8.89
C ASP A 150 -2.68 15.73 -9.90
N PHE A 151 -2.04 14.58 -9.63
CA PHE A 151 -1.08 13.98 -10.55
C PHE A 151 -1.73 13.65 -11.90
N LEU A 152 -2.87 12.96 -11.90
CA LEU A 152 -3.54 12.52 -13.14
C LEU A 152 -4.09 13.71 -13.94
N ILE A 153 -4.58 14.77 -13.29
CA ILE A 153 -5.00 16.02 -13.94
C ILE A 153 -3.83 16.68 -14.66
N LYS A 154 -2.67 16.75 -14.03
CA LYS A 154 -1.45 17.31 -14.65
C LYS A 154 -0.95 16.42 -15.79
N ALA A 155 -1.02 15.11 -15.62
CA ALA A 155 -0.56 14.15 -16.60
C ALA A 155 -1.46 14.09 -17.85
N SER A 156 -2.74 14.46 -17.74
CA SER A 156 -3.65 14.44 -18.88
C SER A 156 -3.39 15.56 -19.89
N ASP A 157 -2.68 16.62 -19.49
CA ASP A 157 -2.33 17.80 -20.32
C ASP A 157 -3.52 18.39 -21.11
N ASN A 158 -4.73 18.20 -20.56
CA ASN A 158 -5.99 18.50 -21.22
C ASN A 158 -6.98 19.08 -20.19
N PRO A 159 -6.89 20.40 -19.93
CA PRO A 159 -7.62 21.09 -18.86
C PRO A 159 -9.12 21.26 -19.12
#